data_AF-A0A942HG52-F1
#
_entry.id   AF-A0A942HG52-F1
#
_cell.length_a   1.000
_cell.length_b   1.000
_cell.length_c   1.000
_cell.angle_alpha   90.00
_cell.angle_beta   90.00
_cell.angle_gamma   90.00
#
_symmetry.space_group_name_H-M   'P 1'
#
loop_
_entity.id
_entity.type
_entity.pdbx_description
1 polymer ?
#
loop_
_entity_poly.entity_id
_entity_poly.type
_entity_poly.pdbx_seq_one_letter_code
_entity_poly.pdbx_strand_id
1 'polypeptide(L)'
;MNLKRVLYGAAGLVLASAVAFAGQADQAKLQKLRNPAALTEKAPATYKAKFDTSKGPFVITVHRDWAPNGADRLYNLVKAGFYDDVRFFRVIPNFMAQFGIHGNPSVMAAWRPAPIKDDPVKQSNLRGYVTFATAGPNTRTTQLFINFKDNTGLDKQGFAPVGEVTSGMDVVDKIYDGYGEGAPRGKGPEQGRIQNEGNAYLTKDFPKLDYIKTATIVP
;
A
#
# COMPACT_ATOMS: atom_id res chain seq x y z
N MET A 1 13.80 67.45 9.21
CA MET A 1 14.79 66.46 8.76
C MET A 1 14.43 65.10 9.39
N ASN A 2 14.11 64.13 8.52
CA ASN A 2 14.05 62.67 8.67
C ASN A 2 13.05 61.99 9.64
N LEU A 3 11.95 61.57 9.00
CA LEU A 3 11.12 60.41 9.26
C LEU A 3 11.87 59.12 8.89
N LYS A 4 12.05 58.16 9.81
CA LYS A 4 12.28 56.74 9.48
C LYS A 4 11.61 55.84 10.52
N ARG A 5 10.41 55.35 10.19
CA ARG A 5 9.79 54.18 10.82
C ARG A 5 10.46 52.93 10.26
N VAL A 6 11.00 52.10 11.14
CA VAL A 6 11.49 50.77 10.83
C VAL A 6 10.32 49.80 10.97
N LEU A 7 9.86 49.21 9.85
CA LEU A 7 9.01 48.02 9.84
C LEU A 7 9.91 46.79 9.73
N TYR A 8 10.00 46.00 10.79
CA TYR A 8 10.39 44.59 10.72
C TYR A 8 9.36 43.79 11.53
N GLY A 9 8.64 42.87 10.89
CA GLY A 9 7.80 41.92 11.62
C GLY A 9 6.55 41.45 10.86
N ALA A 10 6.71 40.63 9.83
CA ALA A 10 5.59 39.87 9.26
C ALA A 10 5.98 38.47 8.73
N ALA A 11 7.26 38.19 8.46
CA ALA A 11 7.67 36.92 7.84
C ALA A 11 7.77 35.71 8.81
N GLY A 12 7.87 35.93 10.13
CA GLY A 12 8.08 34.85 11.12
C GLY A 12 6.80 34.12 11.58
N LEU A 13 5.64 34.79 11.56
CA LEU A 13 4.38 34.21 12.08
C LEU A 13 3.72 33.21 11.11
N VAL A 14 3.92 33.39 9.80
CA VAL A 14 3.29 32.57 8.75
C VAL A 14 3.98 31.20 8.62
N LEU A 15 5.31 31.12 8.77
CA LEU A 15 6.03 29.84 8.73
C LEU A 15 5.72 28.95 9.95
N ALA A 16 5.65 29.52 11.15
CA ALA A 16 5.40 28.76 12.38
C ALA A 16 3.98 28.13 12.38
N SER A 17 3.00 28.84 11.84
CA SER A 17 1.62 28.35 11.73
C SER A 17 1.47 27.23 10.69
N ALA A 18 2.07 27.36 9.50
CA ALA A 18 2.02 26.32 8.47
C ALA A 18 2.65 24.98 8.91
N VAL A 19 3.77 25.03 9.66
CA VAL A 19 4.43 23.83 10.20
C VAL A 19 3.56 23.16 11.28
N ALA A 20 2.91 23.94 12.15
CA ALA A 20 2.00 23.40 13.16
C ALA A 20 0.77 22.73 12.53
N PHE A 21 0.18 23.31 11.47
CA PHE A 21 -0.95 22.72 10.75
C PHE A 21 -0.58 21.42 10.03
N ALA A 22 0.60 21.35 9.39
CA ALA A 22 1.07 20.13 8.75
C ALA A 22 1.26 18.98 9.77
N GLY A 23 1.89 19.28 10.91
CA GLY A 23 2.06 18.30 11.99
C GLY A 23 0.73 17.77 12.56
N GLN A 24 -0.30 18.62 12.64
CA GLN A 24 -1.62 18.21 13.14
C GLN A 24 -2.38 17.33 12.13
N ALA A 25 -2.27 17.63 10.83
CA ALA A 25 -2.86 16.82 9.77
C ALA A 25 -2.24 15.42 9.70
N ASP A 26 -0.92 15.32 9.85
CA ASP A 26 -0.20 14.03 9.88
C ASP A 26 -0.60 13.18 11.08
N GLN A 27 -0.76 13.78 12.26
CA GLN A 27 -1.24 13.07 13.45
C GLN A 27 -2.68 12.57 13.29
N ALA A 28 -3.58 13.39 12.73
CA ALA A 28 -4.95 12.97 12.46
C ALA A 28 -5.02 11.80 11.45
N LYS A 29 -4.19 11.83 10.41
CA LYS A 29 -4.06 10.73 9.45
C LYS A 29 -3.56 9.45 10.12
N LEU A 30 -2.50 9.54 10.92
CA LEU A 30 -1.97 8.37 11.65
C LEU A 30 -2.98 7.80 12.64
N GLN A 31 -3.74 8.66 13.33
CA GLN A 31 -4.79 8.22 14.25
C GLN A 31 -5.88 7.43 13.53
N LYS A 32 -6.31 7.89 12.35
CA LYS A 32 -7.26 7.17 11.50
C LYS A 32 -6.69 5.82 11.05
N LEU A 33 -5.43 5.78 10.61
CA LEU A 33 -4.78 4.56 10.11
C LEU A 33 -4.55 3.51 11.20
N ARG A 34 -4.43 3.90 12.47
CA ARG A 34 -4.29 3.00 13.62
C ARG A 34 -5.61 2.43 14.14
N ASN A 35 -6.74 2.72 13.49
CA ASN A 35 -8.04 2.19 13.88
C ASN A 35 -8.72 1.43 12.72
N PRO A 36 -8.36 0.15 12.49
CA PRO A 36 -8.98 -0.67 11.44
C PRO A 36 -10.50 -0.78 11.55
N ALA A 37 -11.05 -0.75 12.77
CA ALA A 37 -12.49 -0.88 13.01
C ALA A 37 -13.30 0.33 12.49
N ALA A 38 -12.65 1.48 12.28
CA ALA A 38 -13.28 2.65 11.69
C ALA A 38 -13.27 2.64 10.15
N LEU A 39 -12.63 1.64 9.52
CA LEU A 39 -12.36 1.57 8.09
C LEU A 39 -13.13 0.40 7.45
N THR A 40 -14.47 0.51 7.50
CA THR A 40 -15.43 -0.56 7.19
C THR A 40 -16.46 -0.17 6.13
N GLU A 41 -16.22 0.91 5.38
CA GLU A 41 -17.13 1.36 4.32
C GLU A 41 -17.29 0.27 3.25
N LYS A 42 -18.53 0.02 2.81
CA LYS A 42 -18.80 -0.86 1.68
C LYS A 42 -18.35 -0.16 0.39
N ALA A 43 -17.49 -0.80 -0.38
CA ALA A 43 -17.03 -0.26 -1.66
C ALA A 43 -18.17 -0.26 -2.71
N PRO A 44 -18.07 0.59 -3.76
CA PRO A 44 -18.87 0.45 -4.96
C PRO A 44 -18.73 -0.94 -5.61
N ALA A 45 -19.65 -1.30 -6.49
CA ALA A 45 -19.58 -2.58 -7.23
C ALA A 45 -18.26 -2.72 -8.01
N THR A 46 -17.80 -1.61 -8.58
CA THR A 46 -16.51 -1.48 -9.23
C THR A 46 -15.93 -0.11 -8.91
N TYR A 47 -14.63 -0.03 -8.69
CA TYR A 47 -13.91 1.24 -8.53
C TYR A 47 -12.49 1.13 -9.08
N LYS A 48 -11.86 2.27 -9.32
CA LYS A 48 -10.46 2.34 -9.75
C LYS A 48 -9.60 2.90 -8.63
N ALA A 49 -8.45 2.28 -8.42
CA ALA A 49 -7.41 2.77 -7.52
C ALA A 49 -6.15 3.06 -8.33
N LYS A 50 -5.70 4.31 -8.32
CA LYS A 50 -4.46 4.74 -8.94
C LYS A 50 -3.34 4.68 -7.91
N PHE A 51 -2.21 4.09 -8.30
CA PHE A 51 -0.99 4.00 -7.50
C PHE A 51 0.11 4.75 -8.24
N ASP A 52 0.49 5.91 -7.71
CA ASP A 52 1.66 6.66 -8.19
C ASP A 52 2.90 6.09 -7.52
N THR A 53 3.85 5.52 -8.28
CA THR A 53 5.05 4.89 -7.73
C THR A 53 6.34 5.63 -8.09
N SER A 54 7.48 5.16 -7.58
CA SER A 54 8.82 5.56 -8.03
C SER A 54 9.11 5.22 -9.50
N LYS A 55 8.37 4.27 -10.11
CA LYS A 55 8.50 3.89 -11.53
C LYS A 55 7.46 4.52 -12.46
N GLY A 56 6.47 5.21 -11.90
CA GLY A 56 5.35 5.79 -12.64
C GLY A 56 4.00 5.35 -12.07
N PRO A 57 2.89 5.82 -12.64
CA PRO A 57 1.56 5.43 -12.21
C PRO A 57 1.10 4.11 -12.81
N PHE A 58 0.32 3.33 -12.05
CA PHE A 58 -0.53 2.26 -12.57
C PHE A 58 -1.94 2.36 -11.96
N VAL A 59 -2.92 1.74 -12.60
CA VAL A 59 -4.32 1.74 -12.15
C VAL A 59 -4.81 0.31 -12.04
N ILE A 60 -5.45 0.01 -10.91
CA ILE A 60 -6.18 -1.23 -10.67
C ILE A 60 -7.67 -0.94 -10.80
N THR A 61 -8.40 -1.72 -11.59
CA THR A 61 -9.86 -1.82 -11.49
C THR A 61 -10.20 -2.95 -10.52
N VAL A 62 -10.99 -2.61 -9.48
CA VAL A 62 -11.38 -3.54 -8.43
C VAL A 62 -12.84 -3.94 -8.61
N HIS A 63 -13.12 -5.23 -8.46
CA HIS A 63 -14.40 -5.86 -8.71
C HIS A 63 -14.94 -6.47 -7.41
N ARG A 64 -15.96 -5.84 -6.82
CA ARG A 64 -16.52 -6.28 -5.53
C ARG A 64 -17.26 -7.61 -5.63
N ASP A 65 -17.78 -7.95 -6.80
CA ASP A 65 -18.41 -9.25 -7.06
C ASP A 65 -17.40 -10.40 -7.08
N TRP A 66 -16.13 -10.15 -7.41
CA TRP A 66 -15.05 -11.14 -7.38
C TRP A 66 -14.66 -11.52 -5.96
N ALA A 67 -14.37 -10.52 -5.13
CA ALA A 67 -13.92 -10.70 -3.75
C ALA A 67 -14.44 -9.56 -2.85
N PRO A 68 -15.68 -9.65 -2.32
CA PRO A 68 -16.31 -8.53 -1.62
C PRO A 68 -15.58 -8.08 -0.35
N ASN A 69 -15.05 -9.00 0.45
CA ASN A 69 -14.32 -8.63 1.67
C ASN A 69 -12.99 -7.95 1.33
N GLY A 70 -12.26 -8.49 0.35
CA GLY A 70 -11.04 -7.90 -0.17
C GLY A 70 -11.27 -6.53 -0.81
N ALA A 71 -12.33 -6.38 -1.62
CA ALA A 71 -12.65 -5.14 -2.30
C ALA A 71 -12.99 -4.01 -1.31
N ASP A 72 -13.81 -4.31 -0.30
CA ASP A 72 -14.14 -3.37 0.78
C ASP A 72 -12.87 -3.01 1.57
N ARG A 73 -12.01 -3.98 1.90
CA ARG A 73 -10.73 -3.75 2.59
C ARG A 73 -9.81 -2.82 1.79
N LEU A 74 -9.56 -3.12 0.53
CA LEU A 74 -8.68 -2.34 -0.34
C LEU A 74 -9.19 -0.90 -0.50
N TYR A 75 -10.50 -0.72 -0.67
CA TYR A 75 -11.13 0.58 -0.86
C TYR A 75 -10.90 1.49 0.35
N ASN A 76 -11.13 0.98 1.56
CA ASN A 76 -10.91 1.74 2.78
C ASN A 76 -9.43 2.06 3.03
N LEU A 77 -8.53 1.10 2.77
CA LEU A 77 -7.08 1.30 2.91
C LEU A 77 -6.58 2.40 1.96
N VAL A 78 -7.02 2.39 0.70
CA VAL A 78 -6.67 3.43 -0.28
C VAL A 78 -7.24 4.78 0.15
N LYS A 79 -8.53 4.86 0.52
CA LYS A 79 -9.14 6.13 1.00
C LYS A 79 -8.50 6.69 2.27
N ALA A 80 -7.91 5.84 3.09
CA ALA A 80 -7.19 6.26 4.30
C ALA A 80 -5.74 6.68 4.02
N GLY A 81 -5.22 6.47 2.82
CA GLY A 81 -3.82 6.72 2.47
C GLY A 81 -2.86 5.71 3.11
N PHE A 82 -3.31 4.47 3.33
CA PHE A 82 -2.51 3.42 3.96
C PHE A 82 -1.29 3.01 3.12
N TYR A 83 -1.41 3.07 1.79
CA TYR A 83 -0.34 2.64 0.89
C TYR A 83 0.67 3.74 0.57
N ASP A 84 0.53 4.93 1.17
CA ASP A 84 1.49 6.00 0.97
C ASP A 84 2.85 5.62 1.59
N ASP A 85 3.93 5.81 0.82
CA ASP A 85 5.30 5.40 1.16
C ASP A 85 5.45 3.89 1.45
N VAL A 86 4.55 3.04 0.95
CA VAL A 86 4.67 1.57 1.05
C VAL A 86 5.57 1.02 -0.05
N ARG A 87 6.48 0.10 0.32
CA ARG A 87 7.46 -0.52 -0.59
C ARG A 87 6.99 -1.86 -1.15
N PHE A 88 7.42 -2.14 -2.37
CA PHE A 88 7.34 -3.46 -2.99
C PHE A 88 8.45 -4.35 -2.44
N PHE A 89 8.25 -4.91 -1.25
CA PHE A 89 9.31 -5.56 -0.47
C PHE A 89 9.70 -6.95 -0.98
N ARG A 90 8.89 -7.58 -1.84
CA ARG A 90 9.19 -8.91 -2.40
C ARG A 90 8.71 -8.97 -3.83
N VAL A 91 9.65 -9.07 -4.76
CA VAL A 91 9.39 -9.00 -6.20
C VAL A 91 10.14 -10.15 -6.85
N ILE A 92 9.39 -11.09 -7.45
CA ILE A 92 9.92 -12.33 -8.00
C ILE A 92 9.59 -12.37 -9.49
N PRO A 93 10.60 -12.29 -10.38
CA PRO A 93 10.38 -12.35 -11.82
C PRO A 93 9.62 -13.61 -12.22
N ASN A 94 8.73 -13.48 -13.20
CA ASN A 94 7.85 -14.57 -13.66
C ASN A 94 6.95 -15.15 -12.55
N PHE A 95 6.68 -14.37 -11.50
CA PHE A 95 5.72 -14.71 -10.47
C PHE A 95 4.88 -13.50 -10.08
N MET A 96 5.38 -12.60 -9.23
CA MET A 96 4.59 -11.46 -8.73
C MET A 96 5.44 -10.32 -8.12
N ALA A 97 4.80 -9.19 -7.87
CA ALA A 97 5.30 -8.10 -7.04
C ALA A 97 4.40 -7.90 -5.82
N GLN A 98 4.94 -8.03 -4.62
CA GLN A 98 4.21 -7.98 -3.34
C GLN A 98 4.54 -6.70 -2.56
N PHE A 99 3.50 -6.12 -1.97
CA PHE A 99 3.54 -4.90 -1.17
C PHE A 99 2.47 -4.93 -0.06
N GLY A 100 2.31 -3.82 0.67
CA GLY A 100 1.19 -3.64 1.62
C GLY A 100 1.55 -3.88 3.09
N ILE A 101 2.83 -3.91 3.44
CA ILE A 101 3.28 -3.67 4.82
C ILE A 101 3.56 -2.17 4.97
N HIS A 102 2.80 -1.49 5.82
CA HIS A 102 2.95 -0.06 6.07
C HIS A 102 4.33 0.27 6.62
N GLY A 103 4.93 1.36 6.14
CA GLY A 103 6.25 1.82 6.57
C GLY A 103 6.34 2.33 8.01
N ASN A 104 5.23 2.35 8.74
CA ASN A 104 5.14 2.83 10.12
C ASN A 104 4.75 1.63 11.01
N PRO A 105 5.64 1.17 11.90
CA PRO A 105 5.38 -0.01 12.74
C PRO A 105 4.12 0.09 13.59
N SER A 106 3.80 1.29 14.09
CA SER A 106 2.60 1.50 14.90
C SER A 106 1.30 1.33 14.11
N VAL A 107 1.30 1.67 12.82
CA VAL A 107 0.15 1.40 11.93
C VAL A 107 0.07 -0.09 11.67
N MET A 108 1.18 -0.74 11.30
CA MET A 108 1.17 -2.20 11.08
C MET A 108 0.75 -3.00 12.30
N ALA A 109 1.16 -2.60 13.51
CA ALA A 109 0.75 -3.25 14.74
C ALA A 109 -0.77 -3.24 14.93
N ALA A 110 -1.46 -2.17 14.53
CA ALA A 110 -2.92 -2.09 14.59
C ALA A 110 -3.62 -3.02 13.58
N TRP A 111 -3.02 -3.22 12.40
CA TRP A 111 -3.63 -4.02 11.33
C TRP A 111 -3.32 -5.52 11.42
N ARG A 112 -2.22 -5.92 12.06
CA ARG A 112 -1.84 -7.33 12.25
C ARG A 112 -2.95 -8.17 12.90
N PRO A 113 -3.64 -7.73 13.97
CA PRO A 113 -4.76 -8.47 14.57
C PRO A 113 -6.11 -8.23 13.88
N ALA A 114 -6.16 -7.58 12.72
CA ALA A 114 -7.40 -7.20 12.04
C ALA A 114 -7.57 -7.91 10.67
N PRO A 115 -7.62 -9.26 10.63
CA PRO A 115 -7.84 -9.98 9.38
C PRO A 115 -9.27 -9.78 8.84
N ILE A 116 -9.44 -10.03 7.55
CA ILE A 116 -10.76 -10.27 6.94
C ILE A 116 -11.02 -11.77 6.78
N LYS A 117 -12.30 -12.12 6.66
CA LYS A 117 -12.70 -13.45 6.19
C LYS A 117 -12.28 -13.65 4.74
N ASP A 118 -12.06 -14.91 4.39
CA ASP A 118 -11.68 -15.27 3.03
C ASP A 118 -12.84 -15.12 2.05
N ASP A 119 -12.55 -14.54 0.89
CA ASP A 119 -13.46 -14.58 -0.26
C ASP A 119 -13.28 -15.89 -1.04
N PRO A 120 -14.36 -16.44 -1.64
CA PRO A 120 -14.23 -17.55 -2.56
C PRO A 120 -13.46 -17.13 -3.82
N VAL A 121 -12.70 -18.06 -4.39
CA VAL A 121 -12.00 -17.80 -5.66
C VAL A 121 -13.00 -17.86 -6.80
N LYS A 122 -13.35 -16.70 -7.36
CA LYS A 122 -14.26 -16.55 -8.51
C LYS A 122 -13.57 -16.24 -9.82
N GLN A 123 -12.31 -15.80 -9.76
CA GLN A 123 -11.46 -15.52 -10.91
C GLN A 123 -10.10 -16.21 -10.73
N SER A 124 -9.44 -16.51 -11.84
CA SER A 124 -8.10 -17.08 -11.83
C SER A 124 -7.03 -16.02 -11.63
N ASN A 125 -5.90 -16.37 -11.00
CA ASN A 125 -4.75 -15.47 -10.83
C ASN A 125 -3.99 -15.30 -12.17
N LEU A 126 -4.53 -14.50 -13.09
CA LEU A 126 -3.92 -14.18 -14.38
C LEU A 126 -2.89 -13.06 -14.26
N ARG A 127 -2.07 -12.86 -15.30
CA ARG A 127 -1.16 -11.70 -15.39
C ARG A 127 -1.91 -10.38 -15.15
N GLY A 128 -1.32 -9.51 -14.34
CA GLY A 128 -1.89 -8.22 -13.95
C GLY A 128 -2.97 -8.30 -12.87
N TYR A 129 -3.44 -9.49 -12.50
CA TYR A 129 -4.46 -9.62 -11.46
C TYR A 129 -3.84 -9.39 -10.09
N VAL A 130 -4.63 -8.79 -9.21
CA VAL A 130 -4.20 -8.33 -7.88
C VAL A 130 -4.95 -9.11 -6.82
N THR A 131 -4.20 -9.63 -5.85
CA THR A 131 -4.74 -10.58 -4.86
C THR A 131 -4.15 -10.31 -3.49
N PHE A 132 -4.95 -10.43 -2.43
CA PHE A 132 -4.45 -10.35 -1.05
C PHE A 132 -3.55 -11.55 -0.73
N ALA A 133 -2.38 -11.28 -0.16
CA ALA A 133 -1.51 -12.30 0.39
C ALA A 133 -2.11 -12.89 1.68
N THR A 134 -1.80 -14.16 1.95
CA THR A 134 -2.32 -14.89 3.10
C THR A 134 -1.28 -15.83 3.68
N ALA A 135 -1.35 -16.09 4.99
CA ALA A 135 -0.57 -17.11 5.69
C ALA A 135 -1.40 -18.37 6.01
N GLY A 136 -2.64 -18.43 5.53
CA GLY A 136 -3.61 -19.50 5.80
C GLY A 136 -5.05 -18.96 5.89
N PRO A 137 -6.03 -19.83 6.18
CA PRO A 137 -7.43 -19.43 6.22
C PRO A 137 -7.70 -18.23 7.14
N ASN A 138 -8.39 -17.21 6.63
CA ASN A 138 -8.81 -16.01 7.37
C ASN A 138 -7.67 -15.19 8.00
N THR A 139 -6.52 -15.09 7.31
CA THR A 139 -5.34 -14.32 7.79
C THR A 139 -5.01 -13.09 6.96
N ARG A 140 -5.82 -12.77 5.94
CA ARG A 140 -5.60 -11.63 5.04
C ARG A 140 -5.77 -10.32 5.79
N THR A 141 -4.78 -9.43 5.70
CA THR A 141 -4.81 -8.12 6.37
C THR A 141 -4.71 -6.98 5.35
N THR A 142 -3.49 -6.63 4.95
CA THR A 142 -3.20 -5.42 4.14
C THR A 142 -2.26 -5.69 2.97
N GLN A 143 -1.62 -6.86 2.95
CA GLN A 143 -0.64 -7.21 1.94
C GLN A 143 -1.32 -7.70 0.65
N LEU A 144 -0.82 -7.22 -0.48
CA LEU A 144 -1.29 -7.55 -1.82
C LEU A 144 -0.11 -7.96 -2.69
N PHE A 145 -0.38 -8.72 -3.74
CA PHE A 145 0.56 -8.92 -4.83
C PHE A 145 -0.11 -8.73 -6.19
N ILE A 146 0.69 -8.33 -7.17
CA ILE A 146 0.32 -8.20 -8.58
C ILE A 146 1.02 -9.32 -9.35
N ASN A 147 0.27 -10.11 -10.11
CA ASN A 147 0.80 -11.22 -10.88
C ASN A 147 1.59 -10.74 -12.12
N PHE A 148 2.81 -11.24 -12.32
CA PHE A 148 3.59 -10.98 -13.54
C PHE A 148 3.30 -11.99 -14.67
N LYS A 149 2.66 -13.10 -14.36
CA LYS A 149 2.23 -14.11 -15.32
C LYS A 149 0.96 -14.78 -14.80
N ASP A 150 0.43 -15.73 -15.56
CA ASP A 150 -0.64 -16.58 -15.08
C ASP A 150 -0.11 -17.55 -14.01
N ASN A 151 -0.67 -17.41 -12.80
CA ASN A 151 -0.35 -18.18 -11.61
C ASN A 151 -1.57 -18.97 -11.13
N THR A 152 -2.27 -19.63 -12.06
CA THR A 152 -3.54 -20.36 -11.80
C THR A 152 -3.46 -21.43 -10.71
N GLY A 153 -2.25 -21.92 -10.40
CA GLY A 153 -2.01 -22.81 -9.26
C GLY A 153 -2.33 -22.20 -7.89
N LEU A 154 -2.41 -20.86 -7.78
CA LEU A 154 -2.80 -20.15 -6.56
C LEU A 154 -4.31 -20.26 -6.29
N ASP A 155 -5.13 -20.53 -7.32
CA ASP A 155 -6.58 -20.60 -7.20
C ASP A 155 -7.01 -21.70 -6.23
N LYS A 156 -6.38 -22.88 -6.33
CA LYS A 156 -6.61 -24.03 -5.44
C LYS A 156 -6.15 -23.79 -4.00
N GLN A 157 -5.32 -22.77 -3.78
CA GLN A 157 -4.83 -22.35 -2.46
C GLN A 157 -5.68 -21.23 -1.85
N GLY A 158 -6.78 -20.85 -2.51
CA GLY A 158 -7.73 -19.86 -2.00
C GLY A 158 -7.33 -18.41 -2.25
N PHE A 159 -6.32 -18.14 -3.08
CA PHE A 159 -5.94 -16.77 -3.45
C PHE A 159 -7.00 -16.17 -4.38
N ALA A 160 -7.99 -15.47 -3.83
CA ALA A 160 -9.06 -14.83 -4.57
C ALA A 160 -8.63 -13.45 -5.11
N PRO A 161 -8.54 -13.25 -6.44
CA PRO A 161 -8.27 -11.94 -7.00
C PRO A 161 -9.36 -10.94 -6.63
N VAL A 162 -8.93 -9.71 -6.31
CA VAL A 162 -9.82 -8.59 -5.98
C VAL A 162 -9.98 -7.63 -7.16
N GLY A 163 -9.03 -7.62 -8.09
CA GLY A 163 -9.07 -6.75 -9.25
C GLY A 163 -7.91 -7.02 -10.20
N GLU A 164 -7.73 -6.13 -11.16
CA GLU A 164 -6.75 -6.26 -12.23
C GLU A 164 -6.12 -4.91 -12.59
N VAL A 165 -4.85 -4.92 -12.99
CA VAL A 165 -4.17 -3.75 -13.53
C VAL A 165 -4.75 -3.44 -14.92
N THR A 166 -5.45 -2.31 -15.04
CA THR A 166 -6.07 -1.88 -16.30
C THR A 166 -5.29 -0.78 -17.02
N SER A 167 -4.29 -0.20 -16.35
CA SER A 167 -3.34 0.75 -16.97
C SER A 167 -2.00 0.71 -16.23
N GLY A 168 -0.89 0.85 -16.97
CA GLY A 168 0.46 0.89 -16.41
C GLY A 168 1.03 -0.48 -16.04
N MET A 169 0.64 -1.56 -16.72
CA MET A 169 1.28 -2.87 -16.47
C MET A 169 2.78 -2.85 -16.80
N ASP A 170 3.20 -2.06 -17.80
CA ASP A 170 4.61 -1.84 -18.13
C ASP A 170 5.38 -1.10 -17.03
N VAL A 171 4.67 -0.31 -16.20
CA VAL A 171 5.23 0.31 -15.00
C VAL A 171 5.42 -0.73 -13.91
N VAL A 172 4.44 -1.62 -13.71
CA VAL A 172 4.54 -2.73 -12.74
C VAL A 172 5.71 -3.65 -13.12
N ASP A 173 5.90 -3.96 -14.41
CA ASP A 173 7.02 -4.80 -14.88
C ASP A 173 8.41 -4.19 -14.62
N LYS A 174 8.50 -2.87 -14.40
CA LYS A 174 9.77 -2.17 -14.11
C LYS A 174 10.10 -2.09 -12.62
N ILE A 175 9.23 -2.60 -11.75
CA ILE A 175 9.48 -2.62 -10.31
C ILE A 175 10.72 -3.46 -10.00
N TYR A 176 11.62 -2.90 -9.19
CA TYR A 176 12.92 -3.49 -8.88
C TYR A 176 12.79 -4.86 -8.21
N ASP A 177 13.40 -5.86 -8.84
CA ASP A 177 13.33 -7.28 -8.48
C ASP A 177 14.65 -7.82 -7.90
N GLY A 178 15.73 -7.03 -7.91
CA GLY A 178 17.08 -7.51 -7.62
C GLY A 178 17.32 -8.02 -6.19
N TYR A 179 16.39 -7.82 -5.26
CA TYR A 179 16.44 -8.41 -3.92
C TYR A 179 15.71 -9.77 -3.83
N GLY A 180 14.74 -10.02 -4.70
CA GLY A 180 14.06 -11.30 -4.82
C GLY A 180 13.27 -11.72 -3.57
N GLU A 181 13.46 -12.98 -3.18
CA GLU A 181 12.74 -13.63 -2.07
C GLU A 181 13.26 -13.14 -0.71
N GLY A 182 12.37 -13.03 0.28
CA GLY A 182 12.72 -12.62 1.64
C GLY A 182 13.46 -13.72 2.41
N ALA A 183 14.14 -13.34 3.49
CA ALA A 183 14.77 -14.31 4.37
C ALA A 183 13.74 -15.24 5.06
N PRO A 184 14.12 -16.49 5.42
CA PRO A 184 15.46 -17.08 5.27
C PRO A 184 15.72 -17.70 3.89
N ARG A 185 14.75 -17.66 2.96
CA ARG A 185 14.84 -18.38 1.67
C ARG A 185 15.52 -17.57 0.56
N GLY A 186 15.67 -16.27 0.76
CA GLY A 186 16.37 -15.40 -0.17
C GLY A 186 17.09 -14.25 0.55
N LYS A 187 17.53 -13.28 -0.25
CA LYS A 187 18.35 -12.13 0.19
C LYS A 187 17.54 -10.85 0.37
N GLY A 188 16.23 -10.91 0.13
CA GLY A 188 15.33 -9.78 0.25
C GLY A 188 14.88 -9.51 1.68
N PRO A 189 14.09 -8.44 1.87
CA PRO A 189 13.60 -8.01 3.16
C PRO A 189 12.93 -9.11 4.00
N GLU A 190 13.21 -9.09 5.31
CA GLU A 190 12.54 -9.91 6.30
C GLU A 190 11.21 -9.27 6.71
N GLN A 191 10.08 -9.88 6.37
CA GLN A 191 8.76 -9.28 6.65
C GLN A 191 8.53 -8.95 8.14
N GLY A 192 9.06 -9.76 9.06
CA GLY A 192 8.98 -9.48 10.50
C GLY A 192 9.69 -8.18 10.88
N ARG A 193 10.87 -7.93 10.30
CA ARG A 193 11.60 -6.67 10.48
C ARG A 193 10.87 -5.50 9.85
N ILE A 194 10.25 -5.67 8.68
CA ILE A 194 9.41 -4.60 8.09
C ILE A 194 8.25 -4.24 9.03
N GLN A 195 7.59 -5.22 9.64
CA GLN A 195 6.49 -4.96 10.58
C GLN A 195 6.94 -4.21 11.83
N ASN A 196 8.13 -4.49 12.36
CA ASN A 196 8.63 -3.95 13.62
C ASN A 196 9.45 -2.65 13.47
N GLU A 197 10.18 -2.51 12.37
CA GLU A 197 11.12 -1.41 12.11
C GLU A 197 10.66 -0.49 10.96
N GLY A 198 9.74 -0.96 10.11
CA GLY A 198 9.12 -0.15 9.07
C GLY A 198 10.08 0.28 7.97
N ASN A 199 9.84 1.48 7.43
CA ASN A 199 10.66 2.02 6.35
C ASN A 199 12.08 2.34 6.78
N ALA A 200 12.37 2.55 8.07
CA ALA A 200 13.73 2.80 8.55
C ALA A 200 14.67 1.61 8.27
N TYR A 201 14.16 0.37 8.43
CA TYR A 201 14.86 -0.84 8.03
C TYR A 201 15.04 -0.91 6.51
N LEU A 202 13.95 -0.70 5.76
CA LEU A 202 13.98 -0.85 4.31
C LEU A 202 14.85 0.19 3.61
N THR A 203 14.86 1.45 4.05
CA THR A 203 15.70 2.49 3.44
C THR A 203 17.18 2.27 3.70
N LYS A 204 17.53 1.78 4.90
CA LYS A 204 18.91 1.49 5.29
C LYS A 204 19.46 0.27 4.55
N ASP A 205 18.74 -0.85 4.61
CA ASP A 205 19.27 -2.15 4.19
C ASP A 205 18.87 -2.49 2.73
N PHE A 206 17.80 -1.88 2.21
CA PHE A 206 17.24 -2.15 0.87
C PHE A 206 16.92 -0.87 0.07
N PRO A 207 17.88 0.05 -0.12
CA PRO A 207 17.63 1.39 -0.67
C PRO A 207 17.11 1.44 -2.11
N LYS A 208 17.17 0.30 -2.84
CA LYS A 208 16.74 0.18 -4.24
C LYS A 208 15.27 -0.22 -4.39
N LEU A 209 14.56 -0.52 -3.29
CA LEU A 209 13.15 -0.89 -3.36
C LEU A 209 12.32 0.26 -3.93
N ASP A 210 11.51 -0.07 -4.92
CA ASP A 210 10.47 0.82 -5.40
C ASP A 210 9.33 0.93 -4.38
N TYR A 211 8.65 2.07 -4.43
CA TYR A 211 7.63 2.41 -3.47
C TYR A 211 6.48 3.17 -4.11
N ILE A 212 5.32 3.02 -3.48
CA ILE A 212 4.11 3.79 -3.76
C ILE A 212 4.30 5.15 -3.11
N LYS A 213 4.29 6.22 -3.91
CA LYS A 213 4.27 7.60 -3.41
C LYS A 213 2.92 7.89 -2.78
N THR A 214 1.85 7.61 -3.54
CA THR A 214 0.46 7.76 -3.08
C THR A 214 -0.45 6.74 -3.75
N ALA A 215 -1.52 6.34 -3.05
CA ALA A 215 -2.62 5.58 -3.64
C ALA A 215 -3.96 6.32 -3.45
N THR A 216 -4.75 6.46 -4.50
CA THR A 216 -6.04 7.18 -4.46
C THR A 216 -7.14 6.48 -5.23
N ILE A 217 -8.38 6.66 -4.80
CA ILE A 217 -9.55 6.27 -5.60
C ILE A 217 -9.74 7.33 -6.69
N VAL A 218 -9.93 6.89 -7.93
CA VAL A 218 -10.17 7.77 -9.07
C VAL A 218 -11.58 7.57 -9.63
N PRO A 219 -12.20 8.61 -10.21
CA PRO A 219 -13.54 8.53 -10.80
C PRO A 219 -13.67 7.49 -11.92
#